data_AF-A0A925TZI2-F1
#
_entry.id   AF-A0A925TZI2-F1
#
_cell.length_a   1.000
_cell.length_b   1.000
_cell.length_c   1.000
_cell.angle_alpha   90.00
_cell.angle_beta   90.00
_cell.angle_gamma   90.00
#
_symmetry.space_group_name_H-M   'P 1'
#
loop_
_entity.id
_entity.type
_entity.pdbx_description
1 polymer ?
#
loop_
_entity_poly.entity_id
_entity_poly.type
_entity_poly.pdbx_seq_one_letter_code
_entity_poly.pdbx_strand_id
1 'polypeptide(L)'
;MKTKKLIQYSALAAGFLSAGNTADAQVIYTDVDPDTLLTPFYDDQYDIDMNADGIADFRFKLHSFGWTIYEGYDYIAQLEALYDNKIGYIIDTSFIECSSWIHTEKVIPVLEEEDTIDAVTNFAGGNILFASVSNDDFPCYDSGYNFGSWLEKTEKFAAVQLEVDAETYYGWIRLSMNGWYEITLHDFAYESIAGVPIIAGRTSGTIAPATMPANNVVLSDINNFGDGRDLQIAFNKAEDEININAYRIYITPSYATPFTIDTALSLPADRFRETPPTGSDIVFNFDE
;
A
#
# COMPACT_ATOMS: atom_id res chain seq x y z
N MET A 1 -52.60 -25.61 21.20
CA MET A 1 -51.73 -24.53 20.71
C MET A 1 -50.30 -25.08 20.66
N LYS A 2 -49.68 -25.20 19.48
CA LYS A 2 -48.27 -25.61 19.38
C LYS A 2 -47.41 -24.39 19.70
N THR A 3 -46.76 -24.40 20.86
CA THR A 3 -45.75 -23.41 21.25
C THR A 3 -44.62 -23.48 20.22
N LYS A 4 -44.54 -22.49 19.30
CA LYS A 4 -43.42 -22.37 18.37
C LYS A 4 -42.19 -22.02 19.22
N LYS A 5 -41.35 -23.02 19.50
CA LYS A 5 -40.02 -22.78 20.05
C LYS A 5 -39.26 -22.02 18.98
N LEU A 6 -38.93 -20.74 19.21
CA LEU A 6 -37.73 -20.21 18.60
C LEU A 6 -36.61 -21.10 19.11
N ILE A 7 -36.15 -21.98 18.24
CA ILE A 7 -34.86 -22.63 18.42
C ILE A 7 -33.86 -21.49 18.58
N GLN A 8 -33.08 -21.45 19.65
CA GLN A 8 -32.08 -20.41 19.82
C GLN A 8 -31.08 -20.52 18.65
N TYR A 9 -30.86 -19.42 17.93
CA TYR A 9 -29.87 -19.31 16.86
C TYR A 9 -28.79 -18.33 17.31
N SER A 10 -27.57 -18.54 16.85
CA SER A 10 -26.50 -17.55 16.89
C SER A 10 -26.17 -17.09 15.47
N ALA A 11 -25.68 -15.86 15.36
CA ALA A 11 -25.25 -15.27 14.10
C ALA A 11 -23.75 -14.96 14.14
N LEU A 12 -23.10 -15.13 12.98
CA LEU A 12 -21.73 -14.68 12.72
C LEU A 12 -21.76 -13.84 11.45
N ALA A 13 -21.19 -12.64 11.49
CA ALA A 13 -20.90 -11.83 10.31
C ALA A 13 -19.38 -11.63 10.22
N ALA A 14 -18.81 -11.90 9.05
CA ALA A 14 -17.39 -11.69 8.78
C ALA A 14 -17.23 -11.01 7.42
N GLY A 15 -16.34 -10.02 7.33
CA GLY A 15 -15.93 -9.43 6.07
C GLY A 15 -15.17 -10.47 5.24
N PHE A 16 -15.48 -10.56 3.95
CA PHE A 16 -14.88 -11.52 3.04
C PHE A 16 -14.35 -10.81 1.79
N LEU A 17 -13.11 -11.14 1.45
CA LEU A 17 -12.50 -10.83 0.16
C LEU A 17 -12.74 -12.00 -0.78
N SER A 18 -13.38 -11.74 -1.92
CA SER A 18 -13.55 -12.71 -3.00
C SER A 18 -12.89 -12.17 -4.27
N ALA A 19 -11.56 -12.09 -4.29
CA ALA A 19 -10.85 -12.13 -5.56
C ALA A 19 -10.91 -13.59 -6.04
N GLY A 20 -11.36 -13.82 -7.28
CA GLY A 20 -11.52 -15.16 -7.84
C GLY A 20 -10.21 -15.95 -7.78
N ASN A 21 -10.29 -17.20 -7.30
CA ASN A 21 -9.22 -18.20 -7.27
C ASN A 21 -7.87 -17.74 -6.69
N THR A 22 -7.56 -18.28 -5.52
CA THR A 22 -6.22 -18.40 -4.92
C THR A 22 -5.15 -18.81 -5.96
N ALA A 23 -4.44 -17.84 -6.52
CA ALA A 23 -3.00 -17.82 -6.31
C ALA A 23 -2.81 -17.00 -5.04
N ASP A 24 -2.12 -17.54 -4.03
CA ASP A 24 -1.82 -16.80 -2.80
C ASP A 24 -1.27 -15.42 -3.18
N ALA A 25 -1.87 -14.34 -2.66
CA ALA A 25 -1.25 -13.03 -2.75
C ALA A 25 0.14 -13.16 -2.12
N GLN A 26 1.16 -13.10 -2.96
CA GLN A 26 2.53 -13.32 -2.58
C GLN A 26 3.24 -12.01 -2.80
N VAL A 27 3.57 -11.35 -1.69
CA VAL A 27 4.62 -10.33 -1.74
C VAL A 27 5.86 -10.99 -2.32
N ILE A 28 6.29 -10.52 -3.49
CA ILE A 28 7.53 -10.93 -4.11
C ILE A 28 8.61 -10.01 -3.55
N TYR A 29 9.43 -10.59 -2.68
CA TYR A 29 10.45 -9.89 -1.93
C TYR A 29 11.85 -10.27 -2.44
N THR A 30 12.71 -9.26 -2.59
CA THR A 30 14.12 -9.43 -2.91
C THR A 30 14.98 -8.71 -1.88
N ASP A 31 15.85 -9.48 -1.24
CA ASP A 31 16.88 -9.00 -0.33
C ASP A 31 18.14 -8.62 -1.11
N VAL A 32 18.70 -7.44 -0.88
CA VAL A 32 19.99 -7.05 -1.46
C VAL A 32 21.09 -7.36 -0.45
N ASP A 33 21.63 -8.59 -0.49
CA ASP A 33 22.69 -9.03 0.44
C ASP A 33 24.04 -9.26 -0.30
N PRO A 34 25.12 -8.51 0.04
CA PRO A 34 25.13 -7.42 1.01
C PRO A 34 24.43 -6.16 0.50
N ASP A 35 23.92 -5.36 1.43
CA ASP A 35 23.36 -4.04 1.14
C ASP A 35 24.28 -3.25 0.20
N THR A 36 23.69 -2.61 -0.81
CA THR A 36 24.47 -1.93 -1.84
C THR A 36 24.59 -0.45 -1.53
N LEU A 37 25.82 0.02 -1.31
CA LEU A 37 26.14 1.44 -1.18
C LEU A 37 26.34 2.08 -2.56
N LEU A 38 25.55 3.12 -2.85
CA LEU A 38 25.59 3.92 -4.06
C LEU A 38 26.17 5.31 -3.76
N THR A 39 27.11 5.77 -4.59
CA THR A 39 27.80 7.06 -4.41
C THR A 39 27.88 7.83 -5.74
N PRO A 40 27.91 9.18 -5.72
CA PRO A 40 27.81 10.01 -6.93
C PRO A 40 29.13 10.18 -7.70
N PHE A 41 30.23 9.55 -7.24
CA PHE A 41 31.59 9.84 -7.72
C PHE A 41 32.00 9.06 -8.96
N TYR A 42 31.18 8.10 -9.39
CA TYR A 42 31.51 7.18 -10.47
C TYR A 42 30.50 7.21 -11.63
N ASP A 43 29.50 8.09 -11.58
CA ASP A 43 28.35 8.08 -12.50
C ASP A 43 27.66 6.69 -12.54
N ASP A 44 27.74 6.00 -11.39
CA ASP A 44 27.25 4.64 -11.23
C ASP A 44 25.72 4.66 -11.31
N GLN A 45 25.21 3.98 -12.33
CA GLN A 45 23.80 3.65 -12.46
C GLN A 45 23.60 2.28 -11.83
N TYR A 46 22.64 2.17 -10.92
CA TYR A 46 22.24 0.89 -10.36
C TYR A 46 20.82 0.56 -10.80
N ASP A 47 20.68 -0.55 -11.51
CA ASP A 47 19.42 -1.03 -12.05
C ASP A 47 18.76 -2.00 -11.08
N ILE A 48 17.48 -1.78 -10.82
CA ILE A 48 16.60 -2.72 -10.14
C ILE A 48 15.74 -3.39 -11.21
N ASP A 49 15.90 -4.70 -11.35
CA ASP A 49 14.95 -5.59 -11.98
C ASP A 49 14.07 -6.16 -10.85
N MET A 50 12.87 -5.59 -10.69
CA MET A 50 12.00 -5.85 -9.56
C MET A 50 11.22 -7.15 -9.75
N ASN A 51 10.83 -7.46 -10.99
CA ASN A 51 10.04 -8.64 -11.33
C ASN A 51 10.89 -9.85 -11.77
N ALA A 52 12.21 -9.69 -11.86
CA ALA A 52 13.19 -10.68 -12.27
C ALA A 52 12.97 -11.23 -13.69
N ASP A 53 12.47 -10.39 -14.61
CA ASP A 53 12.24 -10.77 -16.01
C ASP A 53 13.48 -10.58 -16.92
N GLY A 54 14.56 -10.03 -16.37
CA GLY A 54 15.81 -9.72 -17.07
C GLY A 54 15.86 -8.34 -17.70
N ILE A 55 14.84 -7.51 -17.49
CA ILE A 55 14.76 -6.11 -17.91
C ILE A 55 14.70 -5.24 -16.65
N ALA A 56 15.54 -4.19 -16.60
CA ALA A 56 15.52 -3.26 -15.48
C ALA A 56 14.21 -2.45 -15.44
N ASP A 57 13.62 -2.35 -14.26
CA ASP A 57 12.37 -1.63 -13.97
C ASP A 57 12.61 -0.22 -13.46
N PHE A 58 13.62 -0.05 -12.61
CA PHE A 58 14.00 1.22 -12.02
C PHE A 58 15.51 1.39 -12.04
N ARG A 59 15.97 2.65 -12.04
CA ARG A 59 17.40 2.97 -12.05
C ARG A 59 17.72 4.09 -11.08
N PHE A 60 18.64 3.84 -10.15
CA PHE A 60 19.25 4.91 -9.38
C PHE A 60 20.20 5.71 -10.27
N LYS A 61 20.11 7.03 -10.16
CA LYS A 61 21.02 7.98 -10.78
C LYS A 61 21.54 8.93 -9.72
N LEU A 62 22.83 8.81 -9.41
CA LEU A 62 23.51 9.69 -8.48
C LEU A 62 24.55 10.49 -9.27
N HIS A 63 24.43 11.81 -9.22
CA HIS A 63 25.34 12.69 -9.91
C HIS A 63 25.97 13.68 -8.95
N SER A 64 27.25 13.96 -9.20
CA SER A 64 27.93 15.13 -8.66
C SER A 64 28.50 15.95 -9.81
N PHE A 65 28.20 17.25 -9.84
CA PHE A 65 28.74 18.16 -10.86
C PHE A 65 29.39 19.35 -10.17
N GLY A 66 30.66 19.60 -10.50
CA GLY A 66 31.35 20.80 -10.07
C GLY A 66 31.37 21.85 -11.18
N TRP A 67 31.18 23.12 -10.82
CA TRP A 67 31.25 24.23 -11.78
C TRP A 67 32.70 24.71 -11.95
N THR A 68 33.19 24.88 -13.18
CA THR A 68 34.59 25.33 -13.41
C THR A 68 34.82 26.82 -13.08
N ILE A 69 33.75 27.56 -12.81
CA ILE A 69 33.75 29.02 -12.60
C ILE A 69 33.41 29.43 -11.16
N TYR A 70 33.00 28.49 -10.30
CA TYR A 70 32.64 28.71 -8.89
C TYR A 70 33.15 27.54 -8.04
N GLU A 71 33.54 27.79 -6.78
CA GLU A 71 33.86 26.71 -5.84
C GLU A 71 32.52 26.15 -5.29
N GLY A 72 31.97 25.13 -5.96
CA GLY A 72 30.68 24.52 -5.59
C GLY A 72 30.40 23.23 -6.35
N TYR A 73 29.62 22.36 -5.74
CA TYR A 73 29.16 21.07 -6.23
C TYR A 73 27.64 20.92 -6.04
N ASP A 74 26.99 20.47 -7.09
CA ASP A 74 25.61 19.98 -7.06
C ASP A 74 25.60 18.48 -6.83
N TYR A 75 24.81 18.02 -5.87
CA TYR A 75 24.55 16.60 -5.61
C TYR A 75 23.08 16.31 -5.90
N ILE A 76 22.83 15.37 -6.81
CA ILE A 76 21.49 14.97 -7.22
C ILE A 76 21.38 13.46 -7.04
N ALA A 77 20.38 13.04 -6.26
CA ALA A 77 19.99 11.65 -6.11
C ALA A 77 18.55 11.48 -6.60
N GLN A 78 18.36 10.62 -7.60
CA GLN A 78 17.05 10.38 -8.20
C GLN A 78 16.84 8.89 -8.48
N LEU A 79 15.57 8.49 -8.52
CA LEU A 79 15.13 7.22 -9.08
C LEU A 79 14.48 7.49 -10.43
N GLU A 80 14.88 6.74 -11.43
CA GLU A 80 14.25 6.74 -12.74
C GLU A 80 13.32 5.54 -12.86
N ALA A 81 12.06 5.80 -13.22
CA ALA A 81 11.14 4.75 -13.64
C ALA A 81 11.43 4.44 -15.11
N LEU A 82 11.81 3.20 -15.41
CA LEU A 82 12.10 2.76 -16.76
C LEU A 82 10.81 2.31 -17.46
N TYR A 83 10.73 2.57 -18.77
CA TYR A 83 9.56 2.22 -19.59
C TYR A 83 8.26 2.84 -19.05
N ASP A 84 7.23 2.04 -18.83
CA ASP A 84 5.90 2.48 -18.36
C ASP A 84 5.76 2.46 -16.83
N ASN A 85 6.78 1.98 -16.11
CA ASN A 85 6.83 1.97 -14.65
C ASN A 85 6.74 3.39 -14.10
N LYS A 86 6.34 3.50 -12.82
CA LYS A 86 6.14 4.80 -12.16
C LYS A 86 6.64 4.78 -10.72
N ILE A 87 6.94 5.97 -10.22
CA ILE A 87 7.43 6.20 -8.85
C ILE A 87 6.45 7.09 -8.11
N GLY A 88 6.22 6.78 -6.84
CA GLY A 88 5.40 7.57 -5.93
C GLY A 88 6.03 8.94 -5.69
N TYR A 89 5.25 10.01 -5.80
CA TYR A 89 5.77 11.36 -5.66
C TYR A 89 4.82 12.29 -4.89
N ILE A 90 5.43 13.34 -4.32
CA ILE A 90 4.74 14.55 -3.89
C ILE A 90 5.38 15.76 -4.59
N ILE A 91 4.67 16.90 -4.59
CA ILE A 91 5.25 18.15 -5.09
C ILE A 91 5.93 18.86 -3.92
N ASP A 92 7.22 19.08 -4.06
CA ASP A 92 8.00 19.93 -3.17
C ASP A 92 8.17 21.31 -3.81
N THR A 93 8.09 22.36 -3.00
CA THR A 93 8.14 23.74 -3.45
C THR A 93 9.16 24.51 -2.65
N SER A 94 10.20 25.01 -3.31
CA SER A 94 11.21 25.86 -2.69
C SER A 94 11.07 27.30 -3.18
N PHE A 95 11.23 28.25 -2.25
CA PHE A 95 11.14 29.67 -2.52
C PHE A 95 12.54 30.30 -2.49
N ILE A 96 12.90 30.99 -3.56
CA ILE A 96 14.17 31.73 -3.62
C ILE A 96 13.92 33.20 -3.30
N GLU A 97 14.32 33.61 -2.09
CA GLU A 97 14.05 34.95 -1.57
C GLU A 97 14.65 36.07 -2.43
N CYS A 98 15.83 35.88 -3.00
CA CYS A 98 16.57 36.91 -3.73
C CYS A 98 16.10 37.12 -5.18
N SER A 99 15.46 36.12 -5.79
CA SER A 99 14.96 36.19 -7.17
C SER A 99 13.43 36.36 -7.22
N SER A 100 12.71 36.01 -6.15
CA SER A 100 11.25 35.89 -6.10
C SER A 100 10.70 34.81 -7.05
N TRP A 101 11.51 33.80 -7.39
CA TRP A 101 11.08 32.64 -8.17
C TRP A 101 10.61 31.52 -7.25
N ILE A 102 9.56 30.83 -7.69
CA ILE A 102 9.06 29.60 -7.06
C ILE A 102 9.53 28.45 -7.94
N HIS A 103 10.25 27.50 -7.35
CA HIS A 103 10.61 26.26 -8.02
C HIS A 103 9.81 25.11 -7.40
N THR A 104 9.30 24.23 -8.26
CA THR A 104 8.51 23.07 -7.85
C THR A 104 9.08 21.83 -8.50
N GLU A 105 9.33 20.80 -7.71
CA GLU A 105 9.87 19.54 -8.19
C GLU A 105 9.02 18.37 -7.69
N LYS A 106 9.06 17.26 -8.45
CA LYS A 106 8.54 15.98 -7.97
C LYS A 106 9.61 15.32 -7.11
N VAL A 107 9.26 15.04 -5.87
CA VAL A 107 10.15 14.35 -4.94
C VAL A 107 9.49 13.07 -4.44
N ILE A 108 10.30 12.08 -4.15
CA ILE A 108 9.86 10.82 -3.55
C ILE A 108 9.51 11.12 -2.09
N PRO A 109 8.26 10.91 -1.64
CA PRO A 109 7.93 11.03 -0.23
C PRO A 109 8.66 9.95 0.58
N VAL A 110 8.98 10.27 1.83
CA VAL A 110 9.53 9.30 2.78
C VAL A 110 8.37 8.54 3.39
N LEU A 111 8.20 7.27 3.04
CA LEU A 111 7.19 6.41 3.66
C LEU A 111 7.76 5.67 4.85
N GLU A 112 6.90 5.48 5.85
CA GLU A 112 7.18 4.69 7.05
C GLU A 112 6.77 3.23 6.84
N GLU A 113 7.29 2.34 7.68
CA GLU A 113 6.81 0.96 7.72
C GLU A 113 5.31 0.95 8.06
N GLU A 114 4.57 0.02 7.47
CA GLU A 114 3.11 -0.10 7.54
C GLU A 114 2.30 0.98 6.76
N ASP A 115 2.94 1.94 6.08
CA ASP A 115 2.22 2.82 5.15
C ASP A 115 1.65 2.02 3.97
N THR A 116 0.42 2.37 3.55
CA THR A 116 -0.26 1.70 2.43
C THR A 116 0.12 2.35 1.09
N ILE A 117 0.43 1.51 0.10
CA ILE A 117 0.73 1.91 -1.28
C ILE A 117 -0.31 1.26 -2.19
N ASP A 118 -1.08 2.08 -2.89
CA ASP A 118 -2.24 1.65 -3.67
C ASP A 118 -2.58 2.64 -4.80
N ALA A 119 -3.77 2.48 -5.40
CA ALA A 119 -4.26 3.31 -6.48
C ALA A 119 -4.46 4.80 -6.14
N VAL A 120 -4.50 5.19 -4.86
CA VAL A 120 -4.63 6.61 -4.46
C VAL A 120 -3.28 7.30 -4.29
N THR A 121 -2.18 6.54 -4.29
CA THR A 121 -0.83 7.10 -4.30
C THR A 121 -0.56 7.84 -5.62
N ASN A 122 0.04 9.03 -5.56
CA ASN A 122 0.39 9.78 -6.76
C ASN A 122 1.62 9.17 -7.42
N PHE A 123 1.48 8.70 -8.67
CA PHE A 123 2.57 8.08 -9.42
C PHE A 123 2.94 8.86 -10.68
N ALA A 124 4.24 8.88 -11.01
CA ALA A 124 4.75 9.45 -12.25
C ALA A 124 5.92 8.64 -12.81
N GLY A 125 5.99 8.51 -14.13
CA GLY A 125 7.17 7.97 -14.82
C GLY A 125 8.31 8.99 -14.92
N GLY A 126 9.46 8.55 -15.42
CA GLY A 126 10.65 9.38 -15.59
C GLY A 126 11.48 9.50 -14.30
N ASN A 127 12.26 10.59 -14.19
CA ASN A 127 13.16 10.82 -13.06
C ASN A 127 12.45 11.57 -11.94
N ILE A 128 12.50 11.05 -10.71
CA ILE A 128 11.92 11.65 -9.50
C ILE A 128 13.02 11.76 -8.42
N LEU A 129 13.09 12.91 -7.75
CA LEU A 129 14.18 13.23 -6.82
C LEU A 129 14.00 12.55 -5.46
N PHE A 130 15.04 11.92 -4.93
CA PHE A 130 15.17 11.67 -3.50
C PHE A 130 15.61 12.95 -2.78
N ALA A 131 16.69 13.55 -3.32
CA ALA A 131 17.22 14.81 -2.87
C ALA A 131 18.00 15.50 -3.99
N SER A 132 17.99 16.82 -3.97
CA SER A 132 18.92 17.66 -4.72
C SER A 132 19.45 18.69 -3.74
N VAL A 133 20.76 18.90 -3.71
CA VAL A 133 21.45 19.87 -2.84
C VAL A 133 22.54 20.55 -3.64
N SER A 134 22.60 21.88 -3.53
CA SER A 134 23.72 22.66 -4.05
C SER A 134 24.44 23.41 -2.93
N ASN A 135 25.77 23.44 -2.99
CA ASN A 135 26.62 24.13 -2.00
C ASN A 135 27.40 25.30 -2.61
N ASP A 136 26.86 25.92 -3.65
CA ASP A 136 27.48 27.04 -4.35
C ASP A 136 27.56 28.29 -3.44
N ASP A 137 28.78 28.83 -3.27
CA ASP A 137 29.04 30.16 -2.69
C ASP A 137 28.65 31.28 -3.69
N PHE A 138 27.40 31.29 -4.14
CA PHE A 138 26.91 32.31 -5.08
C PHE A 138 26.18 33.43 -4.30
N PRO A 139 26.52 34.72 -4.48
CA PRO A 139 26.02 35.82 -3.64
C PRO A 139 24.51 36.12 -3.75
N CYS A 140 23.77 35.37 -4.57
CA CYS A 140 22.32 35.31 -4.59
C CYS A 140 21.78 33.89 -4.85
N TYR A 141 22.59 32.85 -4.66
CA TYR A 141 22.20 31.44 -4.72
C TYR A 141 22.73 30.69 -3.50
N ASP A 142 23.13 31.44 -2.46
CA ASP A 142 23.69 31.02 -1.16
C ASP A 142 22.71 30.16 -0.31
N SER A 143 21.56 29.85 -0.88
CA SER A 143 20.65 28.81 -0.42
C SER A 143 20.45 27.87 -1.61
N GLY A 144 21.29 26.86 -1.72
CA GLY A 144 21.16 25.89 -2.77
C GLY A 144 19.76 25.30 -2.89
N TYR A 145 19.40 24.83 -4.08
CA TYR A 145 18.12 24.16 -4.28
C TYR A 145 18.10 22.87 -3.49
N ASN A 146 17.51 22.93 -2.29
CA ASN A 146 17.33 21.77 -1.45
C ASN A 146 15.92 21.26 -1.67
N PHE A 147 15.82 20.19 -2.47
CA PHE A 147 14.58 19.45 -2.67
C PHE A 147 14.67 18.10 -2.00
N GLY A 148 13.52 17.59 -1.57
CA GLY A 148 13.39 16.23 -1.07
C GLY A 148 13.63 16.10 0.43
N SER A 149 13.04 15.06 1.01
CA SER A 149 12.99 14.86 2.47
C SER A 149 13.81 13.66 2.95
N TRP A 150 14.59 13.05 2.06
CA TRP A 150 15.33 11.80 2.32
C TRP A 150 16.64 12.00 3.07
N LEU A 151 17.10 13.23 3.26
CA LEU A 151 18.34 13.54 3.97
C LEU A 151 18.34 12.94 5.37
N GLU A 152 19.40 12.17 5.67
CA GLU A 152 19.60 11.48 6.95
C GLU A 152 18.46 10.52 7.34
N LYS A 153 17.71 10.01 6.35
CA LYS A 153 16.65 9.01 6.59
C LYS A 153 17.23 7.61 6.47
N THR A 154 16.93 6.77 7.45
CA THR A 154 17.39 5.37 7.50
C THR A 154 16.20 4.42 7.47
N GLU A 155 16.33 3.33 6.72
CA GLU A 155 15.35 2.24 6.66
C GLU A 155 13.94 2.76 6.33
N LYS A 156 13.84 3.57 5.28
CA LYS A 156 12.57 4.16 4.80
C LYS A 156 12.21 3.66 3.42
N PHE A 157 10.95 3.88 3.04
CA PHE A 157 10.36 3.28 1.86
C PHE A 157 10.01 4.32 0.79
N ALA A 158 10.30 3.99 -0.46
CA ALA A 158 9.82 4.69 -1.63
C ALA A 158 8.74 3.83 -2.31
N ALA A 159 7.58 4.43 -2.60
CA ALA A 159 6.54 3.74 -3.36
C ALA A 159 6.90 3.64 -4.85
N VAL A 160 6.63 2.48 -5.44
CA VAL A 160 6.77 2.25 -6.88
C VAL A 160 5.55 1.53 -7.43
N GLN A 161 5.37 1.68 -8.74
CA GLN A 161 4.32 1.04 -9.50
C GLN A 161 4.97 0.38 -10.72
N LEU A 162 4.85 -0.94 -10.76
CA LEU A 162 5.32 -1.78 -11.85
C LEU A 162 4.17 -2.01 -12.84
N GLU A 163 4.45 -1.88 -14.13
CA GLU A 163 3.49 -2.14 -15.21
C GLU A 163 3.97 -3.34 -16.03
N VAL A 164 3.27 -4.48 -15.93
CA VAL A 164 3.60 -5.70 -16.67
C VAL A 164 2.40 -6.12 -17.50
N ASP A 165 2.56 -6.24 -18.81
CA ASP A 165 1.49 -6.64 -19.74
C ASP A 165 0.19 -5.82 -19.60
N ALA A 166 0.32 -4.51 -19.32
CA ALA A 166 -0.76 -3.56 -19.03
C ALA A 166 -1.55 -3.79 -17.74
N GLU A 167 -1.03 -4.63 -16.85
CA GLU A 167 -1.49 -4.78 -15.48
C GLU A 167 -0.56 -4.04 -14.51
N THR A 168 -1.16 -3.45 -13.48
CA THR A 168 -0.48 -2.59 -12.52
C THR A 168 -0.22 -3.31 -11.21
N TYR A 169 0.99 -3.24 -10.70
CA TYR A 169 1.40 -3.84 -9.42
C TYR A 169 2.04 -2.78 -8.53
N TYR A 170 1.73 -2.81 -7.23
CA TYR A 170 2.28 -1.86 -6.26
C TYR A 170 3.46 -2.47 -5.53
N GLY A 171 4.51 -1.67 -5.33
CA GLY A 171 5.72 -2.08 -4.65
C GLY A 171 6.34 -0.99 -3.80
N TRP A 172 7.35 -1.39 -3.06
CA TRP A 172 8.19 -0.51 -2.25
C TRP A 172 9.68 -0.83 -2.45
N ILE A 173 10.53 0.18 -2.29
CA ILE A 173 11.99 0.04 -2.22
C ILE A 173 12.45 0.59 -0.87
N ARG A 174 13.19 -0.21 -0.09
CA ARG A 174 13.75 0.21 1.20
C ARG A 174 15.18 0.70 1.04
N LEU A 175 15.44 1.88 1.57
CA LEU A 175 16.75 2.51 1.48
C LEU A 175 17.06 3.39 2.69
N SER A 176 18.35 3.60 2.90
CA SER A 176 18.90 4.59 3.82
C SER A 176 19.70 5.63 3.02
N MET A 177 19.61 6.90 3.40
CA MET A 177 20.40 7.96 2.83
C MET A 177 21.27 8.59 3.93
N ASN A 178 22.57 8.61 3.70
CA ASN A 178 23.57 9.17 4.60
C ASN A 178 24.24 10.38 3.96
N GLY A 179 24.31 11.49 4.70
CA GLY A 179 24.74 12.74 4.13
C GLY A 179 23.89 13.18 2.93
N TRP A 180 24.55 13.84 1.98
CA TRP A 180 23.89 14.48 0.84
C TRP A 180 23.84 13.63 -0.41
N TYR A 181 24.51 12.47 -0.41
CA TYR A 181 24.83 11.77 -1.64
C TYR A 181 25.04 10.26 -1.53
N GLU A 182 24.95 9.67 -0.34
CA GLU A 182 25.09 8.21 -0.20
C GLU A 182 23.72 7.59 -0.03
N ILE A 183 23.36 6.65 -0.91
CA ILE A 183 22.17 5.81 -0.76
C ILE A 183 22.63 4.38 -0.52
N THR A 184 22.14 3.77 0.55
CA THR A 184 22.22 2.32 0.77
C THR A 184 20.89 1.70 0.37
N LEU A 185 20.91 0.82 -0.63
CA LEU A 185 19.78 -0.01 -1.01
C LEU A 185 19.79 -1.29 -0.15
N HIS A 186 18.68 -1.56 0.53
CA HIS A 186 18.54 -2.73 1.42
C HIS A 186 17.74 -3.85 0.78
N ASP A 187 16.51 -3.56 0.35
CA ASP A 187 15.61 -4.54 -0.22
C ASP A 187 14.45 -3.86 -0.97
N PHE A 188 13.67 -4.67 -1.67
CA PHE A 188 12.47 -4.21 -2.36
C PHE A 188 11.44 -5.34 -2.48
N ALA A 189 10.17 -4.96 -2.63
CA ALA A 189 9.11 -5.92 -2.88
C ALA A 189 7.95 -5.34 -3.68
N TYR A 190 7.15 -6.23 -4.28
CA TYR A 190 5.88 -5.87 -4.90
C TYR A 190 4.81 -6.93 -4.64
N GLU A 191 3.54 -6.51 -4.72
CA GLU A 191 2.40 -7.43 -4.64
C GLU A 191 2.22 -8.15 -5.98
N SER A 192 2.26 -9.48 -5.97
CA SER A 192 2.11 -10.33 -7.17
C SER A 192 0.74 -10.28 -7.84
N ILE A 193 -0.28 -9.76 -7.16
CA ILE A 193 -1.64 -9.65 -7.71
C ILE A 193 -1.89 -8.22 -8.20
N ALA A 194 -2.26 -8.10 -9.47
CA ALA A 194 -2.54 -6.81 -10.10
C ALA A 194 -3.62 -6.02 -9.35
N GLY A 195 -3.35 -4.72 -9.16
CA GLY A 195 -4.25 -3.77 -8.53
C GLY A 195 -4.42 -3.93 -7.01
N VAL A 196 -3.81 -4.94 -6.39
CA VAL A 196 -3.90 -5.16 -4.94
C VAL A 196 -2.87 -4.28 -4.23
N PRO A 197 -3.28 -3.48 -3.21
CA PRO A 197 -2.35 -2.66 -2.43
C PRO A 197 -1.19 -3.46 -1.85
N ILE A 198 -0.09 -2.79 -1.53
CA ILE A 198 0.99 -3.33 -0.71
C ILE A 198 1.23 -2.45 0.52
N ILE A 199 1.65 -3.06 1.62
CA ILE A 199 2.06 -2.35 2.82
C ILE A 199 3.59 -2.22 2.81
N ALA A 200 4.10 -1.00 2.97
CA ALA A 200 5.52 -0.71 3.00
C ALA A 200 6.23 -1.55 4.09
N GLY A 201 7.34 -2.21 3.71
CA GLY A 201 8.12 -3.07 4.60
C GLY A 201 7.62 -4.51 4.75
N ARG A 202 6.42 -4.85 4.24
CA ARG A 202 6.00 -6.25 4.25
C ARG A 202 6.79 -7.07 3.26
N THR A 203 7.33 -8.19 3.74
CA THR A 203 8.13 -9.15 2.97
C THR A 203 7.42 -10.48 2.74
N SER A 204 6.28 -10.71 3.39
CA SER A 204 5.47 -11.93 3.24
C SER A 204 4.04 -11.73 3.77
N GLY A 205 3.13 -12.59 3.30
CA GLY A 205 1.75 -12.69 3.81
C GLY A 205 0.74 -11.85 3.04
N THR A 206 -0.53 -12.29 3.10
CA THR A 206 -1.69 -11.51 2.65
C THR A 206 -1.84 -10.27 3.52
N ILE A 207 -2.28 -9.15 2.93
CA ILE A 207 -2.77 -8.04 3.73
C ILE A 207 -3.89 -8.58 4.62
N ALA A 208 -3.64 -8.61 5.94
CA ALA A 208 -4.64 -9.04 6.89
C ALA A 208 -5.90 -8.17 6.70
N PRO A 209 -7.09 -8.78 6.56
CA PRO A 209 -8.32 -8.03 6.33
C PRO A 209 -8.63 -7.19 7.56
N ALA A 210 -9.01 -5.92 7.33
CA ALA A 210 -9.51 -4.93 8.29
C ALA A 210 -8.80 -4.90 9.66
N THR A 211 -8.15 -3.78 9.97
CA THR A 211 -7.48 -3.51 11.27
C THR A 211 -8.35 -3.84 12.49
N MET A 212 -9.69 -3.80 12.36
CA MET A 212 -10.62 -4.57 13.19
C MET A 212 -11.75 -5.19 12.34
N PRO A 213 -12.06 -6.50 12.50
CA PRO A 213 -13.18 -7.11 11.82
C PRO A 213 -14.52 -6.54 12.31
N ALA A 214 -15.56 -6.71 11.48
CA ALA A 214 -16.93 -6.45 11.90
C ALA A 214 -17.24 -7.14 13.23
N ASN A 215 -17.96 -6.43 14.10
CA ASN A 215 -18.21 -6.87 15.46
C ASN A 215 -19.62 -6.47 15.91
N ASN A 216 -19.96 -6.78 17.17
CA ASN A 216 -21.26 -6.44 17.75
C ASN A 216 -22.44 -7.02 16.93
N VAL A 217 -22.33 -8.29 16.53
CA VAL A 217 -23.37 -8.97 15.74
C VAL A 217 -24.59 -9.25 16.62
N VAL A 218 -25.73 -8.67 16.24
CA VAL A 218 -27.02 -8.81 16.91
C VAL A 218 -28.01 -9.44 15.93
N LEU A 219 -28.66 -10.52 16.35
CA LEU A 219 -29.75 -11.17 15.63
C LEU A 219 -31.07 -10.86 16.34
N SER A 220 -32.04 -10.33 15.60
CA SER A 220 -33.38 -9.99 16.08
C SER A 220 -34.43 -10.68 15.22
N ASP A 221 -35.53 -11.10 15.86
CA ASP A 221 -36.78 -11.45 15.18
C ASP A 221 -37.67 -10.20 15.19
N ILE A 222 -38.01 -9.69 14.02
CA ILE A 222 -38.68 -8.39 13.85
C ILE A 222 -40.16 -8.50 13.48
N ASN A 223 -40.68 -9.71 13.21
CA ASN A 223 -42.11 -9.94 12.98
C ASN A 223 -42.60 -11.21 13.72
N ASN A 224 -43.67 -11.84 13.23
CA ASN A 224 -44.31 -12.99 13.89
C ASN A 224 -44.68 -14.11 12.90
N PHE A 225 -43.94 -14.26 11.80
CA PHE A 225 -44.14 -15.37 10.86
C PHE A 225 -43.80 -16.71 11.52
N GLY A 226 -42.96 -16.69 12.57
CA GLY A 226 -42.60 -17.85 13.37
C GLY A 226 -41.92 -18.91 12.52
N ASP A 227 -41.12 -18.43 11.56
CA ASP A 227 -40.08 -19.12 10.82
C ASP A 227 -38.86 -18.17 10.74
N GLY A 228 -37.91 -18.39 9.83
CA GLY A 228 -36.68 -17.58 9.76
C GLY A 228 -36.75 -16.39 8.81
N ARG A 229 -37.91 -16.10 8.21
CA ARG A 229 -38.04 -15.07 7.17
C ARG A 229 -38.00 -13.65 7.73
N ASP A 230 -38.36 -13.48 8.99
CA ASP A 230 -38.40 -12.20 9.71
C ASP A 230 -37.19 -11.98 10.62
N LEU A 231 -36.06 -12.60 10.28
CA LEU A 231 -34.81 -12.34 10.95
C LEU A 231 -34.17 -11.07 10.41
N GLN A 232 -33.62 -10.28 11.32
CA GLN A 232 -32.78 -9.12 11.04
C GLN A 232 -31.44 -9.30 11.74
N ILE A 233 -30.36 -9.01 11.03
CA ILE A 233 -29.01 -8.95 11.60
C ILE A 233 -28.51 -7.51 11.56
N ALA A 234 -27.92 -7.06 12.66
CA ALA A 234 -27.19 -5.80 12.74
C ALA A 234 -25.77 -6.05 13.24
N PHE A 235 -24.78 -5.33 12.69
CA PHE A 235 -23.39 -5.40 13.14
C PHE A 235 -22.65 -4.10 12.85
N ASN A 236 -21.59 -3.85 13.63
CA ASN A 236 -20.67 -2.76 13.38
C ASN A 236 -19.79 -3.12 12.18
N LYS A 237 -19.59 -2.18 11.26
CA LYS A 237 -18.68 -2.42 10.12
C LYS A 237 -17.27 -2.73 10.58
N ALA A 238 -16.49 -3.37 9.71
CA ALA A 238 -15.06 -3.45 9.88
C ALA A 238 -14.45 -2.03 9.86
N GLU A 239 -13.37 -1.80 10.59
CA GLU A 239 -12.76 -0.46 10.69
C GLU A 239 -12.35 0.07 9.31
N ASP A 240 -11.65 -0.77 8.53
CA ASP A 240 -11.31 -0.56 7.14
C ASP A 240 -12.05 -1.56 6.23
N GLU A 241 -12.74 -1.04 5.21
CA GLU A 241 -13.51 -1.81 4.24
C GLU A 241 -12.90 -1.76 2.83
N ILE A 242 -11.75 -1.09 2.63
CA ILE A 242 -11.12 -0.90 1.32
C ILE A 242 -10.86 -2.23 0.60
N ASN A 243 -10.58 -3.27 1.40
CA ASN A 243 -10.34 -4.64 0.97
C ASN A 243 -11.45 -5.56 1.52
N ILE A 244 -12.72 -5.23 1.36
CA ILE A 244 -13.83 -6.17 1.61
C ILE A 244 -14.72 -6.17 0.38
N ASN A 245 -14.96 -7.34 -0.21
CA ASN A 245 -15.89 -7.45 -1.35
C ASN A 245 -17.33 -7.61 -0.87
N ALA A 246 -17.53 -8.38 0.20
CA ALA A 246 -18.82 -8.57 0.84
C ALA A 246 -18.67 -9.05 2.29
N TYR A 247 -19.65 -8.76 3.13
CA TYR A 247 -19.84 -9.47 4.40
C TYR A 247 -20.62 -10.75 4.17
N ARG A 248 -20.09 -11.88 4.64
CA ARG A 248 -20.83 -13.15 4.70
C ARG A 248 -21.49 -13.30 6.05
N ILE A 249 -22.80 -13.55 6.01
CA ILE A 249 -23.66 -13.66 7.17
C ILE A 249 -24.14 -15.11 7.29
N TYR A 250 -23.81 -15.72 8.43
CA TYR A 250 -24.17 -17.09 8.77
C TYR A 250 -25.12 -17.10 9.96
N ILE A 251 -26.22 -17.86 9.83
CA ILE A 251 -27.14 -18.15 10.92
C ILE A 251 -27.03 -19.63 11.23
N THR A 252 -26.68 -19.95 12.48
CA THR A 252 -26.50 -21.32 12.94
C THR A 252 -27.34 -21.58 14.18
N PRO A 253 -27.87 -22.80 14.39
CA PRO A 253 -28.50 -23.14 15.66
C PRO A 253 -27.50 -22.99 16.82
N SER A 254 -27.92 -22.37 17.93
CA SER A 254 -27.03 -22.05 19.05
C SER A 254 -26.55 -23.28 19.83
N TYR A 255 -27.21 -24.42 19.66
CA TYR A 255 -26.82 -25.72 20.23
C TYR A 255 -25.88 -26.50 19.32
N ALA A 256 -25.53 -25.98 18.14
CA ALA A 256 -24.52 -26.56 17.29
C ALA A 256 -23.13 -26.42 17.94
N THR A 257 -22.18 -27.26 17.50
CA THR A 257 -20.75 -27.11 17.84
C THR A 257 -20.27 -25.69 17.55
N PRO A 258 -19.22 -25.18 18.23
CA PRO A 258 -18.68 -23.86 17.97
C PRO A 258 -18.49 -23.64 16.47
N PHE A 259 -19.19 -22.66 15.93
CA PHE A 259 -19.09 -22.33 14.52
C PHE A 259 -17.79 -21.54 14.32
N THR A 260 -16.79 -22.19 13.74
CA THR A 260 -15.47 -21.60 13.50
C THR A 260 -15.40 -20.91 12.15
N ILE A 261 -14.41 -20.04 11.96
CA ILE A 261 -14.13 -19.44 10.66
C ILE A 261 -13.88 -20.51 9.60
N ASP A 262 -13.09 -21.55 9.89
CA ASP A 262 -12.83 -22.65 8.95
C ASP A 262 -14.12 -23.36 8.51
N THR A 263 -15.05 -23.54 9.45
CA THR A 263 -16.36 -24.12 9.14
C THR A 263 -17.11 -23.19 8.18
N ALA A 264 -17.15 -21.88 8.49
CA ALA A 264 -17.80 -20.87 7.65
C ALA A 264 -17.23 -20.85 6.22
N LEU A 265 -15.90 -20.90 6.08
CA LEU A 265 -15.22 -20.88 4.78
C LEU A 265 -15.45 -22.15 3.95
N SER A 266 -15.73 -23.27 4.60
CA SER A 266 -16.02 -24.54 3.92
C SER A 266 -17.45 -24.67 3.39
N LEU A 267 -18.35 -23.76 3.78
CA LEU A 267 -19.76 -23.87 3.42
C LEU A 267 -20.06 -23.39 1.99
N PRO A 268 -20.95 -24.08 1.26
CA PRO A 268 -21.40 -23.65 -0.05
C PRO A 268 -22.22 -22.34 -0.01
N ALA A 269 -22.31 -21.66 -1.15
CA ALA A 269 -22.91 -20.32 -1.28
C ALA A 269 -24.38 -20.23 -0.85
N ASP A 270 -25.11 -21.35 -0.84
CA ASP A 270 -26.50 -21.43 -0.39
C ASP A 270 -26.66 -21.41 1.15
N ARG A 271 -25.55 -21.51 1.90
CA ARG A 271 -25.54 -21.56 3.38
C ARG A 271 -25.27 -20.23 4.06
N PHE A 272 -25.07 -19.16 3.30
CA PHE A 272 -24.90 -17.81 3.82
C PHE A 272 -25.69 -16.78 3.01
N ARG A 273 -25.67 -15.54 3.49
CA ARG A 273 -26.07 -14.34 2.73
C ARG A 273 -24.91 -13.38 2.64
N GLU A 274 -24.90 -12.57 1.60
CA GLU A 274 -23.88 -11.55 1.38
C GLU A 274 -24.50 -10.16 1.35
N THR A 275 -23.76 -9.17 1.84
CA THR A 275 -24.06 -7.75 1.69
C THR A 275 -22.77 -7.00 1.42
N PRO A 276 -22.73 -6.04 0.47
CA PRO A 276 -21.53 -5.27 0.21
C PRO A 276 -21.19 -4.35 1.40
N PRO A 277 -19.93 -3.89 1.52
CA PRO A 277 -19.58 -2.78 2.40
C PRO A 277 -20.33 -1.51 2.05
N THR A 278 -20.56 -0.66 3.05
CA THR A 278 -21.32 0.59 2.86
C THR A 278 -20.62 1.83 3.42
N GLY A 279 -19.46 1.68 4.06
CA GLY A 279 -18.83 2.73 4.87
C GLY A 279 -19.53 2.99 6.20
N SER A 280 -20.60 2.25 6.53
CA SER A 280 -21.42 2.40 7.73
C SER A 280 -21.79 1.04 8.33
N ASP A 281 -22.22 1.03 9.60
CA ASP A 281 -22.76 -0.15 10.26
C ASP A 281 -23.94 -0.74 9.47
N ILE A 282 -24.04 -2.06 9.46
CA ILE A 282 -24.94 -2.77 8.56
C ILE A 282 -26.16 -3.29 9.31
N VAL A 283 -27.33 -3.12 8.69
CA VAL A 283 -28.59 -3.76 9.06
C VAL A 283 -29.10 -4.55 7.85
N PHE A 284 -29.18 -5.87 7.98
CA PHE A 284 -29.57 -6.79 6.93
C PHE A 284 -30.87 -7.52 7.30
N ASN A 285 -31.89 -7.42 6.44
CA ASN A 285 -33.17 -8.11 6.60
C ASN A 285 -33.22 -9.35 5.70
N PHE A 286 -33.72 -10.46 6.23
CA PHE A 286 -33.85 -11.73 5.50
C PHE A 286 -35.17 -11.88 4.74
N ASP A 287 -35.95 -10.80 4.60
CA ASP A 287 -37.32 -10.78 4.06
C ASP A 287 -37.41 -11.20 2.58
N GLU A 288 -37.25 -12.50 2.28
CA GLU A 288 -37.75 -13.21 1.08
C GLU A 288 -38.20 -14.65 1.42
#